data_AF-U2RRL8-F1
#
_entry.id   AF-U2RRL8-F1
#
_cell.length_a   1.000
_cell.length_b   1.000
_cell.length_c   1.000
_cell.angle_alpha   90.00
_cell.angle_beta   90.00
_cell.angle_gamma   90.00
#
_symmetry.space_group_name_H-M   'P 1'
#
loop_
_entity.id
_entity.type
_entity.pdbx_description
1 polymer ?
#
loop_
_entity_poly.entity_id
_entity_poly.type
_entity_poly.pdbx_seq_one_letter_code
_entity_poly.pdbx_strand_id
1 'polypeptide(L)' 'MPVLAGPVEATALGNALIQGRAAGLLSGDLETLRALVARHYAPVRYEPALRSAR' A
#
# COMPACT_ATOMS: atom_id res chain seq x y z
N MET A 1 -5.11 15.71 -9.66
CA MET A 1 -5.24 14.27 -9.38
C MET A 1 -5.07 14.07 -7.88
N PRO A 2 -5.94 13.29 -7.20
CA PRO A 2 -5.85 13.02 -5.77
C PRO A 2 -4.58 12.24 -5.40
N VAL A 3 -4.11 12.40 -4.16
CA VAL A 3 -3.02 11.59 -3.59
C VAL A 3 -3.62 10.52 -2.67
N LEU A 4 -3.12 9.30 -2.76
CA LEU A 4 -3.45 8.19 -1.86
C LEU A 4 -2.23 7.92 -0.96
N ALA A 5 -2.33 8.23 0.33
CA ALA A 5 -1.24 8.04 1.28
C ALA A 5 -1.44 6.77 2.10
N GLY A 6 -0.33 6.06 2.33
CA GLY A 6 -0.28 4.86 3.16
C GLY A 6 -0.08 3.56 2.37
N PRO A 7 0.13 2.44 3.09
CA PRO A 7 0.33 2.38 4.54
C PRO A 7 1.68 2.99 4.96
N VAL A 8 1.77 3.45 6.21
CA VAL A 8 3.02 4.01 6.77
C VAL A 8 4.12 2.93 6.81
N GLU A 9 3.73 1.68 7.06
CA GLU A 9 4.57 0.50 7.21
C GLU A 9 4.87 -0.22 5.88
N ALA A 10 4.79 0.48 4.73
CA ALA A 10 4.91 -0.12 3.40
C ALA A 10 6.16 -1.00 3.24
N THR A 11 7.30 -0.58 3.78
CA THR A 11 8.55 -1.35 3.74
C THR A 11 8.45 -2.66 4.52
N ALA A 12 7.88 -2.62 5.73
CA ALA A 12 7.73 -3.81 6.58
C ALA A 12 6.75 -4.80 5.97
N LEU A 13 5.61 -4.31 5.45
CA LEU A 13 4.62 -5.13 4.77
C LEU A 13 5.19 -5.77 3.50
N GLY A 14 5.90 -5.00 2.67
CA GLY A 14 6.54 -5.54 1.48
C GLY A 14 7.53 -6.66 1.80
N ASN A 15 8.32 -6.48 2.85
CA ASN A 15 9.26 -7.49 3.31
C ASN A 15 8.54 -8.77 3.79
N ALA A 16 7.54 -8.65 4.67
CA ALA A 16 6.77 -9.78 5.19
C ALA A 16 6.04 -10.57 4.09
N LEU A 17 5.45 -9.87 3.10
CA LEU A 17 4.75 -10.51 1.99
C LEU A 17 5.67 -11.32 1.08
N ILE A 18 6.85 -10.78 0.75
CA ILE A 18 7.84 -11.50 -0.06
C ILE A 18 8.40 -12.70 0.71
N GLN A 19 8.64 -12.58 2.02
CA GLN A 19 9.03 -13.72 2.86
C GLN A 19 7.92 -14.79 2.93
N GLY A 20 6.66 -14.39 3.12
CA GLY A 20 5.53 -15.31 3.17
C GLY A 20 5.33 -16.08 1.87
N ARG A 21 5.53 -15.41 0.71
CA ARG A 21 5.57 -16.07 -0.60
C ARG A 21 6.78 -17.02 -0.71
N ALA A 22 7.94 -16.56 -0.24
CA ALA A 22 9.16 -17.31 0.04
C ALA A 22 8.90 -18.71 0.64
N ALA A 23 8.15 -18.68 1.74
CA ALA A 23 7.83 -19.83 2.58
C ALA A 23 6.64 -20.66 2.08
N GLY A 24 6.04 -20.32 0.93
CA GLY A 24 4.86 -21.02 0.39
C GLY A 24 3.55 -20.74 1.14
N LEU A 25 3.52 -19.75 2.04
CA LEU A 25 2.33 -19.35 2.79
C LEU A 25 1.39 -18.44 1.99
N LEU A 26 1.94 -17.77 0.98
CA LEU A 26 1.22 -16.88 0.07
C LEU A 26 1.51 -17.27 -1.37
N SER A 27 0.52 -17.13 -2.23
CA SER A 27 0.61 -17.38 -3.67
C SER A 27 0.23 -16.12 -4.45
N GLY A 28 0.53 -16.15 -5.76
CA GLY A 28 0.26 -15.05 -6.67
C GLY A 28 1.46 -14.17 -6.97
N ASP A 29 1.22 -13.18 -7.81
CA ASP A 29 2.21 -12.24 -8.31
C ASP A 29 2.24 -10.93 -7.48
N LEU A 30 3.03 -9.96 -7.93
CA LEU A 30 3.17 -8.68 -7.24
C LEU A 30 1.85 -7.89 -7.17
N GLU A 31 0.99 -8.01 -8.19
CA GLU A 31 -0.32 -7.37 -8.20
C GLU A 31 -1.24 -8.00 -7.16
N THR A 32 -1.25 -9.33 -7.06
CA THR A 32 -1.97 -10.08 -6.03
C THR A 32 -1.57 -9.63 -4.62
N LEU A 33 -0.26 -9.49 -4.38
CA LEU A 33 0.25 -9.04 -3.08
C LEU A 33 -0.10 -7.58 -2.78
N ARG A 34 -0.10 -6.69 -3.77
CA ARG A 34 -0.54 -5.29 -3.61
C ARG A 34 -2.04 -5.20 -3.36
N ALA A 35 -2.85 -6.01 -4.02
CA ALA A 35 -4.29 -6.09 -3.78
C ALA A 35 -4.60 -6.56 -2.36
N LEU A 36 -3.80 -7.49 -1.81
CA LEU A 36 -3.89 -7.90 -0.42
C LEU A 36 -3.65 -6.71 0.53
N VAL A 37 -2.61 -5.90 0.28
CA VAL A 37 -2.35 -4.68 1.08
C VAL A 37 -3.51 -3.69 0.95
N ALA A 38 -3.94 -3.37 -0.27
CA ALA A 38 -5.01 -2.40 -0.51
C ALA A 38 -6.34 -2.79 0.14
N ARG A 39 -6.63 -4.09 0.26
CA ARG A 39 -7.84 -4.61 0.91
C ARG A 39 -7.83 -4.40 2.44
N HIS A 40 -6.67 -4.46 3.07
CA HIS A 40 -6.54 -4.40 4.53
C HIS A 40 -6.10 -3.03 5.06
N TYR A 41 -5.44 -2.24 4.22
CA TYR A 41 -4.89 -0.92 4.56
C TYR A 41 -5.43 0.12 3.59
N ALA A 42 -6.63 0.63 3.88
CA ALA A 42 -7.24 1.67 3.07
C ALA A 42 -6.39 2.95 3.10
N PRO A 43 -5.98 3.52 1.95
CA PRO A 43 -5.18 4.72 1.91
C PRO A 43 -6.02 5.95 2.28
N VAL A 44 -5.36 6.95 2.87
CA VAL A 44 -5.97 8.27 3.09
C VAL A 44 -5.94 9.04 1.78
N ARG A 45 -7.11 9.50 1.34
CA ARG A 45 -7.24 10.29 0.12
C ARG A 45 -7.13 11.78 0.41
N TYR A 46 -6.23 12.45 -0.29
CA TYR A 46 -6.06 13.90 -0.24
C TYR A 46 -6.43 14.51 -1.59
N GLU A 47 -7.39 15.44 -1.57
CA GLU A 47 -7.74 16.22 -2.75
C GLU A 47 -6.74 17.37 -2.98
N PRO A 48 -6.42 17.71 -4.23
CA PRO A 48 -5.60 18.88 -4.52
C PRO A 48 -6.30 20.15 -4.01
N ALA A 49 -5.61 20.93 -3.19
CA ALA A 49 -6.04 22.27 -2.81
C ALA A 49 -5.00 23.29 -3.29
N LEU A 50 -5.46 24.40 -3.86
CA LEU A 50 -4.60 25.57 -4.03
C LEU A 50 -4.14 25.98 -2.63
N ARG A 51 -2.83 26.13 -2.42
CA ARG A 51 -2.34 26.74 -1.17
C ARG A 51 -3.07 28.07 -0.99
N SER A 52 -3.73 28.26 0.15
CA SER A 52 -4.14 29.60 0.55
C SER A 52 -2.86 30.43 0.61
N ALA A 53 -2.77 31.46 -0.23
CA ALA A 53 -1.70 32.45 -0.15
C ALA A 53 -1.71 32.98 1.29
N ARG A 54 -0.56 32.86 1.96
CA ARG A 54 -0.35 33.43 3.28
C ARG A 54 0.10 34.87 3.11
#